data_AF-A0A9D1ASP1-F1
#
_entry.id   AF-A0A9D1ASP1-F1
#
_cell.length_a   1.000
_cell.length_b   1.000
_cell.length_c   1.000
_cell.angle_alpha   90.00
_cell.angle_beta   90.00
_cell.angle_gamma   90.00
#
_symmetry.space_group_name_H-M   'P 1'
#
loop_
_entity.id
_entity.type
_entity.pdbx_description
1 polymer ?
#
loop_
_entity_poly.entity_id
_entity_poly.type
_entity_poly.pdbx_seq_one_letter_code
_entity_poly.pdbx_strand_id
1 'polypeptide(L)'
;TGEIRIGAGSTACTYLLPQLLTRFRALHPGVQLYLRESTSAKIRRRVILGQLDLGIVSDPEGAEPWRDDTLVLVAMPGLEPRCAPHLTFPPGANHRELLERYFPRAPVAMELNSLVAVKAYVAAGMGIALLSVAAIERELADGRLCVVPHPATPIHRTLYLLHSGEDRLSPAARALRLGLLEVASTASHPSV
;
A
#
# COMPACT_ATOMS: atom_id res chain seq x y z
N THR A 1 -6.72 16.84 21.62
CA THR A 1 -5.88 17.64 20.69
C THR A 1 -4.50 17.00 20.63
N GLY A 2 -3.70 17.31 19.61
CA GLY A 2 -2.34 16.78 19.47
C GLY A 2 -1.97 16.53 18.02
N GLU A 3 -0.79 15.98 17.80
CA GLU A 3 -0.27 15.64 16.47
C GLU A 3 -0.02 14.13 16.38
N ILE A 4 -0.23 13.56 15.20
CA ILE A 4 0.15 12.17 14.88
C ILE A 4 0.87 12.15 13.53
N ARG A 5 2.08 11.59 13.52
CA ARG A 5 2.93 11.43 12.34
C ARG A 5 2.88 9.97 11.90
N ILE A 6 2.41 9.74 10.68
CA ILE A 6 2.13 8.41 10.13
C ILE A 6 3.00 8.21 8.89
N GLY A 7 3.71 7.08 8.81
CA GLY A 7 4.37 6.62 7.59
C GLY A 7 3.57 5.50 6.93
N ALA A 8 3.49 5.49 5.60
CA ALA A 8 2.85 4.38 4.89
C ALA A 8 3.44 4.20 3.48
N GLY A 9 3.36 2.97 2.94
CA GLY A 9 3.60 2.73 1.52
C GLY A 9 2.50 3.32 0.64
N SER A 10 2.78 3.49 -0.66
CA SER A 10 1.89 4.18 -1.62
C SER A 10 0.45 3.65 -1.65
N THR A 11 0.27 2.32 -1.67
CA THR A 11 -1.06 1.69 -1.60
C THR A 11 -1.82 2.10 -0.34
N ALA A 12 -1.20 1.96 0.83
CA ALA A 12 -1.87 2.25 2.09
C ALA A 12 -2.16 3.76 2.23
N CYS A 13 -1.21 4.61 1.85
CA CYS A 13 -1.33 6.06 1.85
C CYS A 13 -2.50 6.55 0.99
N THR A 14 -2.60 6.01 -0.24
CA THR A 14 -3.51 6.52 -1.27
C THR A 14 -4.90 5.88 -1.21
N TYR A 15 -5.01 4.61 -0.82
CA TYR A 15 -6.26 3.83 -0.99
C TYR A 15 -6.82 3.25 0.30
N LEU A 16 -5.99 2.87 1.28
CA LEU A 16 -6.47 2.18 2.49
C LEU A 16 -6.73 3.12 3.67
N LEU A 17 -5.82 4.06 3.92
CA LEU A 17 -5.89 4.99 5.04
C LEU A 17 -6.94 6.11 4.89
N PRO A 18 -7.29 6.65 3.70
CA PRO A 18 -8.15 7.83 3.61
C PRO A 18 -9.49 7.71 4.34
N GLN A 19 -10.21 6.58 4.17
CA GLN A 19 -11.50 6.37 4.83
C GLN A 19 -11.35 6.23 6.36
N LEU A 20 -10.31 5.51 6.80
CA LEU A 20 -10.00 5.29 8.22
C LEU A 20 -9.64 6.59 8.92
N LEU A 21 -8.77 7.39 8.31
CA LEU A 21 -8.35 8.69 8.85
C LEU A 21 -9.48 9.71 8.81
N THR A 22 -10.40 9.63 7.84
CA THR A 22 -11.61 10.46 7.81
C THR A 22 -12.51 10.15 9.00
N ARG A 23 -12.78 8.87 9.27
CA ARG A 23 -13.57 8.45 10.45
C ARG A 23 -12.89 8.85 11.76
N PHE A 24 -11.59 8.63 11.88
CA PHE A 24 -10.83 9.04 13.06
C PHE A 24 -10.91 10.55 13.30
N ARG A 25 -10.74 11.37 12.26
CA ARG A 25 -10.80 12.83 12.38
C ARG A 25 -12.19 13.35 12.76
N ALA A 26 -13.26 12.67 12.34
CA ALA A 26 -14.63 13.01 12.77
C ALA A 26 -14.81 12.84 14.29
N LEU A 27 -14.18 11.82 14.89
CA LEU A 27 -14.20 11.57 16.33
C LEU A 27 -13.19 12.42 17.11
N HIS A 28 -12.13 12.87 16.44
CA HIS A 28 -11.02 13.62 17.05
C HIS A 28 -10.64 14.88 16.23
N PRO A 29 -11.54 15.87 16.10
CA PRO A 29 -11.34 17.02 15.19
C PRO A 29 -10.16 17.92 15.57
N GLY A 30 -9.74 17.92 16.84
CA GLY A 30 -8.59 18.69 17.32
C GLY A 30 -7.23 18.00 17.15
N VAL A 31 -7.17 16.85 16.47
CA VAL A 31 -5.91 16.13 16.19
C VAL A 31 -5.43 16.45 14.78
N GLN A 32 -4.18 16.91 14.67
CA GLN A 32 -3.50 17.12 13.39
C GLN A 32 -2.81 15.83 12.94
N LEU A 33 -2.99 15.47 11.67
CA LEU A 33 -2.43 14.26 11.08
C LEU A 33 -1.39 14.63 10.04
N TYR A 34 -0.18 14.09 10.16
CA TYR A 34 0.90 14.22 9.18
C TYR A 34 1.16 12.86 8.54
N LEU A 35 0.82 12.70 7.26
CA LEU A 35 1.04 11.46 6.53
C LEU A 35 2.27 11.59 5.62
N ARG A 36 3.16 10.60 5.65
CA ARG A 36 4.36 10.54 4.79
C ARG A 36 4.41 9.23 4.03
N GLU A 37 4.35 9.32 2.72
CA GLU A 37 4.63 8.19 1.85
C GLU A 37 6.12 7.83 1.89
N SER A 38 6.44 6.56 2.10
CA SER A 38 7.82 6.08 2.20
C SER A 38 7.89 4.56 2.08
N THR A 39 9.11 4.02 1.92
CA THR A 39 9.36 2.57 1.92
C THR A 39 9.31 1.98 3.34
N SER A 40 9.05 0.68 3.46
CA SER A 40 8.92 0.01 4.76
C SER A 40 10.20 0.16 5.60
N ALA A 41 11.38 -0.03 4.99
CA ALA A 41 12.67 0.16 5.65
C ALA A 41 12.87 1.58 6.20
N LYS A 42 12.51 2.61 5.42
CA LYS A 42 12.61 4.01 5.85
C LYS A 42 11.57 4.35 6.94
N ILE A 43 10.36 3.81 6.85
CA ILE A 43 9.31 3.98 7.87
C ILE A 43 9.79 3.38 9.20
N ARG A 44 10.26 2.13 9.17
CA ARG A 44 10.80 1.43 10.34
C ARG A 44 11.88 2.23 11.04
N ARG A 45 12.88 2.68 10.28
CA ARG A 45 13.95 3.54 10.81
C ARG A 45 13.39 4.80 11.47
N ARG A 46 12.42 5.47 10.85
CA ARG A 46 11.83 6.70 11.39
C ARG A 46 10.98 6.47 12.64
N VAL A 47 10.28 5.35 12.75
CA VAL A 47 9.54 4.98 13.97
C VAL A 47 10.51 4.71 15.12
N ILE A 48 11.57 3.94 14.87
CA ILE A 48 12.62 3.66 15.88
C ILE A 48 13.28 4.96 16.38
N LEU A 49 13.52 5.91 15.48
CA LEU A 49 14.10 7.22 15.79
C LEU A 49 13.09 8.23 16.37
N GLY A 50 11.82 7.86 16.60
CA GLY A 50 10.78 8.76 17.14
C GLY A 50 10.35 9.89 16.19
N GLN A 51 10.66 9.77 14.90
CA GLN A 51 10.29 10.74 13.85
C GLN A 51 8.89 10.47 13.27
N LEU A 52 8.39 9.24 13.43
CA LEU A 52 7.02 8.84 13.15
C LEU A 52 6.46 8.17 14.39
N ASP A 53 5.16 8.36 14.63
CA ASP A 53 4.45 7.75 15.75
C ASP A 53 3.91 6.37 15.36
N LEU A 54 3.37 6.26 14.13
CA LEU A 54 2.84 5.03 13.55
C LEU A 54 3.41 4.80 12.13
N GLY A 55 3.55 3.54 11.73
CA GLY A 55 4.02 3.14 10.41
C GLY A 55 3.23 1.96 9.85
N ILE A 56 2.79 2.04 8.60
CA ILE A 56 2.27 0.89 7.86
C ILE A 56 3.40 0.30 7.01
N VAL A 57 3.80 -0.92 7.32
CA VAL A 57 4.92 -1.64 6.71
C VAL A 57 4.48 -2.99 6.13
N SER A 58 5.34 -3.66 5.38
CA SER A 58 5.04 -4.97 4.76
C SER A 58 5.80 -6.13 5.40
N ASP A 59 6.61 -5.86 6.41
CA ASP A 59 7.39 -6.84 7.16
C ASP A 59 6.92 -6.93 8.62
N PRO A 60 6.86 -8.14 9.21
CA PRO A 60 6.23 -8.38 10.51
C PRO A 60 7.09 -7.98 11.72
N GLU A 61 8.36 -7.64 11.54
CA GLU A 61 9.31 -7.50 12.66
C GLU A 61 8.85 -6.42 13.65
N GLY A 62 8.55 -6.79 14.90
CA GLY A 62 8.10 -5.84 15.92
C GLY A 62 6.85 -5.05 15.55
N ALA A 63 6.02 -5.57 14.65
CA ALA A 63 4.82 -4.92 14.14
C ALA A 63 3.60 -5.85 14.27
N GLU A 64 2.42 -5.25 14.33
CA GLU A 64 1.16 -5.96 14.52
C GLU A 64 0.44 -6.17 13.17
N PRO A 65 -0.15 -7.34 12.91
CA PRO A 65 -0.94 -7.54 11.69
C PRO A 65 -2.06 -6.50 11.59
N TRP A 66 -2.19 -5.86 10.43
CA TRP A 66 -3.20 -4.83 10.22
C TRP A 66 -4.15 -5.16 9.08
N ARG A 67 -3.66 -5.53 7.90
CA ARG A 67 -4.57 -5.80 6.78
C ARG A 67 -3.93 -6.67 5.74
N ASP A 68 -4.66 -7.64 5.22
CA ASP A 68 -4.22 -8.37 4.04
C ASP A 68 -4.34 -7.52 2.78
N ASP A 69 -3.38 -7.71 1.89
CA ASP A 69 -3.29 -7.04 0.60
C ASP A 69 -2.94 -8.08 -0.47
N THR A 70 -3.57 -7.93 -1.63
CA THR A 70 -3.40 -8.86 -2.75
C THR A 70 -2.88 -8.07 -3.95
N LEU A 71 -1.77 -8.51 -4.53
CA LEU A 71 -1.21 -7.93 -5.74
C LEU A 71 -1.43 -8.84 -6.95
N VAL A 72 -1.76 -8.21 -8.08
CA VAL A 72 -2.01 -8.86 -9.36
C VAL A 72 -1.31 -8.11 -10.48
N LEU A 73 -1.02 -8.80 -11.58
CA LEU A 73 -0.64 -8.13 -12.82
C LEU A 73 -1.87 -7.50 -13.46
N VAL A 74 -1.73 -6.28 -13.95
CA VAL A 74 -2.79 -5.55 -14.63
C VAL A 74 -2.31 -4.95 -15.95
N ALA A 75 -3.23 -4.87 -16.90
CA ALA A 75 -3.05 -4.30 -18.24
C ALA A 75 -4.31 -3.53 -18.64
N MET A 76 -4.25 -2.75 -19.72
CA MET A 76 -5.48 -2.38 -20.43
C MET A 76 -6.12 -3.62 -21.10
N PRO A 77 -7.44 -3.68 -21.28
CA PRO A 77 -8.08 -4.77 -22.02
C PRO A 77 -7.58 -4.89 -23.45
N GLY A 78 -7.25 -6.11 -23.89
CA GLY A 78 -6.81 -6.38 -25.28
C GLY A 78 -5.31 -6.21 -25.53
N LEU A 79 -4.52 -5.79 -24.54
CA LEU A 79 -3.06 -5.84 -24.63
C LEU A 79 -2.58 -7.30 -24.55
N GLU A 80 -1.67 -7.72 -25.43
CA GLU A 80 -1.00 -9.03 -25.34
C GLU A 80 0.07 -9.03 -24.23
N PRO A 81 -0.17 -9.68 -23.07
CA PRO A 81 0.64 -9.45 -21.88
C PRO A 81 2.00 -10.18 -21.90
N ARG A 82 2.14 -11.26 -22.69
CA ARG A 82 3.36 -12.09 -22.72
C ARG A 82 4.62 -11.33 -23.12
N CYS A 83 4.48 -10.33 -23.99
CA CYS A 83 5.58 -9.53 -24.51
C CYS A 83 5.58 -8.09 -23.96
N ALA A 84 4.60 -7.74 -23.12
CA ALA A 84 4.44 -6.39 -22.64
C ALA A 84 5.51 -6.05 -21.59
N PRO A 85 6.16 -4.88 -21.69
CA PRO A 85 7.10 -4.45 -20.68
C PRO A 85 6.37 -4.04 -19.39
N HIS A 86 7.10 -4.07 -18.28
CA HIS A 86 6.60 -3.62 -16.99
C HIS A 86 6.80 -2.12 -16.80
N LEU A 87 5.75 -1.48 -16.29
CA LEU A 87 5.79 -0.14 -15.74
C LEU A 87 5.81 -0.28 -14.22
N THR A 88 6.83 0.28 -13.59
CA THR A 88 7.06 0.06 -12.16
C THR A 88 7.67 1.30 -11.50
N PHE A 89 8.13 1.14 -10.27
CA PHE A 89 8.78 2.18 -9.49
C PHE A 89 10.30 2.03 -9.59
N PRO A 90 11.08 3.08 -9.25
CA PRO A 90 12.53 2.96 -9.20
C PRO A 90 13.04 1.91 -8.20
N PRO A 91 14.28 1.42 -8.37
CA PRO A 91 14.94 0.51 -7.43
C PRO A 91 14.84 0.96 -5.97
N GLY A 92 14.56 0.00 -5.09
CA GLY A 92 14.39 0.22 -3.64
C GLY A 92 12.99 0.71 -3.22
N ALA A 93 12.05 0.90 -4.15
CA ALA A 93 10.64 1.07 -3.81
C ALA A 93 9.99 -0.28 -3.46
N ASN A 94 9.03 -0.29 -2.52
CA ASN A 94 8.36 -1.53 -2.07
C ASN A 94 7.76 -2.34 -3.23
N HIS A 95 7.11 -1.68 -4.20
CA HIS A 95 6.55 -2.34 -5.39
C HIS A 95 7.63 -2.89 -6.33
N ARG A 96 8.76 -2.19 -6.43
CA ARG A 96 9.89 -2.64 -7.25
C ARG A 96 10.55 -3.87 -6.66
N GLU A 97 10.73 -3.93 -5.34
CA GLU A 97 11.24 -5.10 -4.64
C GLU A 97 10.33 -6.33 -4.84
N LEU A 98 9.00 -6.14 -4.82
CA LEU A 98 8.04 -7.20 -5.13
C LEU A 98 8.13 -7.64 -6.60
N LEU A 99 8.24 -6.70 -7.53
CA LEU A 99 8.42 -7.06 -8.94
C LEU A 99 9.69 -7.88 -9.16
N GLU A 100 10.82 -7.45 -8.61
CA GLU A 100 12.11 -8.15 -8.75
C GLU A 100 12.09 -9.53 -8.09
N ARG A 101 11.38 -9.69 -6.96
CA ARG A 101 11.23 -10.98 -6.28
C ARG A 101 10.45 -11.99 -7.11
N TYR A 102 9.30 -11.60 -7.67
CA TYR A 102 8.38 -12.53 -8.32
C TYR A 102 8.58 -12.60 -9.85
N PHE A 103 9.21 -11.59 -10.44
CA PHE A 103 9.46 -11.46 -11.88
C PHE A 103 10.90 -10.96 -12.12
N PRO A 104 11.94 -11.69 -11.71
CA PRO A 104 13.34 -11.22 -11.75
C PRO A 104 13.89 -10.94 -13.16
N ARG A 105 13.19 -11.38 -14.21
CA ARG A 105 13.54 -11.17 -15.62
C ARG A 105 12.54 -10.26 -16.35
N ALA A 106 11.66 -9.58 -15.62
CA ALA A 106 10.70 -8.65 -16.21
C ALA A 106 11.44 -7.51 -16.95
N PRO A 107 11.19 -7.30 -18.25
CA PRO A 107 11.71 -6.12 -18.93
C PRO A 107 10.98 -4.89 -18.41
N VAL A 108 11.72 -3.91 -17.86
CA VAL A 108 11.15 -2.65 -17.38
C VAL A 108 11.31 -1.59 -18.47
N ALA A 109 10.19 -1.04 -18.95
CA ALA A 109 10.21 0.05 -19.94
C ALA A 109 10.12 1.44 -19.29
N MET A 110 9.56 1.54 -18.08
CA MET A 110 9.35 2.82 -17.43
C MET A 110 9.37 2.70 -15.91
N GLU A 111 10.00 3.69 -15.28
CA GLU A 111 10.01 3.88 -13.83
C GLU A 111 9.27 5.17 -13.47
N LEU A 112 8.32 5.05 -12.54
CA LEU A 112 7.42 6.12 -12.13
C LEU A 112 7.39 6.22 -10.61
N ASN A 113 7.41 7.44 -10.09
CA ASN A 113 7.40 7.70 -8.65
C ASN A 113 5.99 7.78 -8.05
N SER A 114 4.95 7.42 -8.80
CA SER A 114 3.55 7.57 -8.38
C SER A 114 2.73 6.38 -8.84
N LEU A 115 2.01 5.78 -7.89
CA LEU A 115 1.07 4.69 -8.15
C LEU A 115 -0.06 5.13 -9.09
N VAL A 116 -0.51 6.38 -8.98
CA VAL A 116 -1.54 6.94 -9.88
C VAL A 116 -0.98 7.08 -11.30
N ALA A 117 0.29 7.50 -11.43
CA ALA A 117 0.93 7.58 -12.74
C ALA A 117 1.11 6.19 -13.38
N VAL A 118 1.57 5.19 -12.62
CA VAL A 118 1.69 3.81 -13.12
C VAL A 118 0.34 3.34 -13.66
N LYS A 119 -0.75 3.49 -12.90
CA LYS A 119 -2.10 3.13 -13.35
C LYS A 119 -2.51 3.84 -14.64
N ALA A 120 -2.26 5.14 -14.75
CA ALA A 120 -2.62 5.94 -15.91
C ALA A 120 -1.90 5.45 -17.17
N TYR A 121 -0.60 5.16 -17.09
CA TYR A 121 0.17 4.68 -18.25
C TYR A 121 -0.15 3.23 -18.62
N VAL A 122 -0.45 2.36 -17.65
CA VAL A 122 -0.95 1.01 -17.95
C VAL A 122 -2.29 1.08 -18.67
N ALA A 123 -3.22 1.93 -18.20
CA ALA A 123 -4.51 2.12 -18.84
C ALA A 123 -4.39 2.75 -20.25
N ALA A 124 -3.31 3.47 -20.52
CA ALA A 124 -2.97 3.99 -21.84
C ALA A 124 -2.28 2.96 -22.77
N GLY A 125 -2.10 1.71 -22.31
CA GLY A 125 -1.54 0.63 -23.12
C GLY A 125 -0.01 0.57 -23.20
N MET A 126 0.71 1.32 -22.36
CA MET A 126 2.18 1.36 -22.39
C MET A 126 2.86 0.09 -21.85
N GLY A 127 2.12 -0.80 -21.19
CA GLY A 127 2.66 -2.03 -20.62
C GLY A 127 1.77 -2.63 -19.54
N ILE A 128 2.36 -3.46 -18.69
CA ILE A 128 1.71 -4.11 -17.55
C ILE A 128 2.33 -3.64 -16.23
N ALA A 129 1.63 -3.81 -15.11
CA ALA A 129 2.18 -3.51 -13.79
C ALA A 129 1.70 -4.50 -12.72
N LEU A 130 2.53 -4.72 -11.70
CA LEU A 130 2.16 -5.48 -10.51
C LEU A 130 1.60 -4.51 -9.45
N LEU A 131 0.28 -4.49 -9.27
CA LEU A 131 -0.41 -3.54 -8.40
C LEU A 131 -1.30 -4.25 -7.38
N SER A 132 -1.54 -3.59 -6.24
CA SER A 132 -2.53 -4.02 -5.26
C SER A 132 -3.94 -3.91 -5.85
N VAL A 133 -4.79 -4.90 -5.61
CA VAL A 133 -6.21 -4.89 -5.99
C VAL A 133 -6.91 -3.66 -5.44
N ALA A 134 -6.65 -3.29 -4.18
CA ALA A 134 -7.21 -2.10 -3.54
C ALA A 134 -6.85 -0.79 -4.26
N ALA A 135 -5.73 -0.77 -5.00
CA ALA A 135 -5.34 0.39 -5.78
C ALA A 135 -6.03 0.48 -7.15
N ILE A 136 -6.66 -0.59 -7.63
CA ILE A 136 -7.19 -0.70 -9.00
C ILE A 136 -8.68 -1.08 -9.06
N GLU A 137 -9.39 -1.16 -7.93
CA GLU A 137 -10.82 -1.48 -7.86
C GLU A 137 -11.66 -0.65 -8.84
N ARG A 138 -11.43 0.67 -8.88
CA ARG A 138 -12.17 1.58 -9.76
C ARG A 138 -11.86 1.31 -11.23
N GLU A 139 -10.59 1.12 -11.58
CA GLU A 139 -10.18 0.85 -12.95
C GLU A 139 -10.73 -0.49 -13.48
N LEU A 140 -10.84 -1.50 -12.62
CA LEU A 140 -11.51 -2.76 -12.96
C LEU A 140 -13.00 -2.55 -13.18
N ALA A 141 -13.67 -1.83 -12.26
CA ALA A 141 -15.10 -1.56 -12.35
C ALA A 141 -15.46 -0.73 -13.60
N ASP A 142 -14.61 0.24 -13.96
CA ASP A 142 -14.75 1.08 -15.15
C ASP A 142 -14.35 0.35 -16.46
N GLY A 143 -13.80 -0.88 -16.38
CA GLY A 143 -13.27 -1.60 -17.54
C GLY A 143 -12.02 -0.97 -18.17
N ARG A 144 -11.34 -0.05 -17.47
CA ARG A 144 -10.11 0.60 -17.94
C ARG A 144 -8.87 -0.26 -17.78
N LEU A 145 -8.89 -1.16 -16.79
CA LEU A 145 -7.86 -2.17 -16.58
C LEU A 145 -8.51 -3.55 -16.47
N CYS A 146 -7.75 -4.59 -16.80
CA CYS A 146 -8.09 -5.98 -16.52
C CYS A 146 -6.93 -6.68 -15.80
N VAL A 147 -7.27 -7.70 -15.03
CA VAL A 147 -6.28 -8.60 -14.42
C VAL A 147 -5.67 -9.48 -15.50
N VAL A 148 -4.34 -9.59 -15.50
CA VAL A 148 -3.59 -10.49 -16.37
C VAL A 148 -3.34 -11.81 -15.63
N PRO A 149 -3.86 -12.94 -16.11
CA PRO A 149 -3.59 -14.24 -15.51
C PRO A 149 -2.10 -14.58 -15.61
N HIS A 150 -1.48 -14.93 -14.49
CA HIS A 150 -0.08 -15.35 -14.45
C HIS A 150 0.15 -16.29 -13.26
N PRO A 151 0.93 -17.38 -13.40
CA PRO A 151 1.14 -18.36 -12.31
C PRO A 151 1.72 -17.79 -11.01
N ALA A 152 2.46 -16.68 -11.09
CA ALA A 152 3.05 -16.01 -9.93
C ALA A 152 2.09 -15.04 -9.21
N THR A 153 0.86 -14.85 -9.70
CA THR A 153 -0.15 -13.98 -9.08
C THR A 153 -1.50 -14.70 -8.96
N PRO A 154 -2.32 -14.42 -7.94
CA PRO A 154 -2.19 -13.35 -6.96
C PRO A 154 -1.05 -13.54 -5.96
N ILE A 155 -0.42 -12.45 -5.56
CA ILE A 155 0.55 -12.42 -4.45
C ILE A 155 -0.19 -11.90 -3.22
N HIS A 156 -0.29 -12.73 -2.20
CA HIS A 156 -0.86 -12.35 -0.92
C HIS A 156 0.24 -11.87 0.02
N ARG A 157 -0.02 -10.75 0.70
CA ARG A 157 0.83 -10.25 1.77
C ARG A 157 -0.05 -9.68 2.89
N THR A 158 0.52 -9.59 4.07
CA THR A 158 -0.07 -8.83 5.16
C THR A 158 0.68 -7.50 5.29
N LEU A 159 -0.06 -6.42 5.47
CA LEU A 159 0.43 -5.13 5.92
C LEU A 159 0.36 -5.08 7.45
N TYR A 160 1.39 -4.50 8.06
CA TYR A 160 1.55 -4.46 9.50
C TYR A 160 1.59 -3.03 10.01
N LEU A 161 1.06 -2.82 11.22
CA LEU A 161 1.15 -1.58 11.98
C LEU A 161 2.36 -1.65 12.91
N LEU A 162 3.33 -0.78 12.64
CA LEU A 162 4.54 -0.60 13.43
C LEU A 162 4.41 0.66 14.28
N HIS A 163 4.84 0.58 15.53
CA HIS A 163 4.95 1.72 16.42
C HIS A 163 6.11 1.53 17.40
N SER A 164 6.53 2.59 18.08
CA SER A 164 7.63 2.55 19.04
C SER A 164 7.19 1.95 20.39
N GLY A 165 6.26 1.01 20.48
CA GLY A 165 5.76 0.48 21.76
C GLY A 165 4.65 1.32 22.40
N GLU A 166 3.72 0.68 23.09
CA GLU A 166 2.45 1.29 23.49
C GLU A 166 2.60 2.42 24.51
N ASP A 167 3.57 2.29 25.42
CA ASP A 167 3.84 3.27 26.48
C ASP A 167 4.40 4.60 25.94
N ARG A 168 5.04 4.56 24.77
CA ARG A 168 5.62 5.74 24.11
C ARG A 168 4.63 6.48 23.21
N LEU A 169 3.45 5.89 22.95
CA LEU A 169 2.43 6.54 22.13
C LEU A 169 1.71 7.64 22.92
N SER A 170 1.53 8.79 22.27
CA SER A 170 0.62 9.82 22.75
C SER A 170 -0.82 9.27 22.84
N PRO A 171 -1.70 9.86 23.66
CA PRO A 171 -3.10 9.43 23.72
C PRO A 171 -3.80 9.43 22.35
N ALA A 172 -3.50 10.41 21.50
CA ALA A 172 -4.04 10.50 20.15
C ALA A 172 -3.53 9.38 19.24
N ALA A 173 -2.22 9.08 19.28
CA ALA A 173 -1.63 7.99 18.49
C ALA A 173 -2.13 6.61 18.95
N ARG A 174 -2.34 6.42 20.25
CA ARG A 174 -2.92 5.19 20.81
C ARG A 174 -4.37 5.00 20.36
N ALA A 175 -5.17 6.07 20.38
CA ALA A 175 -6.54 6.04 19.86
C ALA A 175 -6.58 5.67 18.38
N LEU A 176 -5.69 6.25 17.56
CA LEU A 176 -5.61 5.90 16.13
C LEU A 176 -5.18 4.45 15.92
N ARG A 177 -4.19 3.94 16.67
CA ARG A 177 -3.79 2.53 16.64
C ARG A 177 -4.99 1.61 16.88
N LEU A 178 -5.74 1.84 17.95
CA LEU A 178 -6.92 1.01 18.27
C LEU A 178 -7.95 1.06 17.14
N GLY A 179 -8.26 2.25 16.62
CA GLY A 179 -9.19 2.41 15.50
C GLY A 179 -8.72 1.72 14.20
N LEU A 180 -7.42 1.66 13.95
CA LEU A 180 -6.86 0.93 12.80
C LEU A 180 -6.98 -0.60 12.97
N LEU A 181 -6.78 -1.12 14.18
CA LEU A 181 -6.86 -2.56 14.49
C LEU A 181 -8.30 -3.07 14.62
N GLU A 182 -9.25 -2.24 15.02
CA GLU A 182 -10.68 -2.63 15.04
C GLU A 182 -11.25 -2.86 13.63
N VAL A 183 -10.77 -2.12 12.63
CA VAL A 183 -11.21 -2.33 11.24
C VAL A 183 -10.51 -3.53 10.60
N ALA A 184 -9.31 -3.86 11.06
CA ALA A 184 -8.58 -5.05 10.63
C ALA A 184 -9.35 -6.34 10.94
N SER A 185 -9.89 -6.45 12.16
CA SER A 185 -10.60 -7.65 12.63
C SER A 185 -11.94 -7.86 11.92
N THR A 186 -12.58 -6.79 11.45
CA THR A 186 -13.88 -6.82 10.76
C THR A 186 -13.77 -7.07 9.25
N ALA A 187 -12.59 -6.93 8.64
CA ALA A 187 -12.37 -7.16 7.20
C ALA A 187 -12.08 -8.63 6.82
N SER A 188 -12.24 -9.57 7.77
CA SER A 188 -12.01 -11.00 7.54
C SER A 188 -13.11 -11.61 6.65
N HIS A 189 -12.77 -11.84 5.38
CA HIS A 189 -13.41 -12.69 4.34
C HIS A 189 -14.75 -12.26 3.73
N PRO A 190 -14.75 -11.90 2.43
CA PRO A 190 -15.63 -12.52 1.46
C PRO A 190 -14.87 -13.66 0.77
N SER A 191 -15.30 -14.89 1.02
CA SER A 191 -14.91 -16.04 0.20
C SER A 191 -15.34 -15.77 -1.24
N VAL A 192 -14.39 -15.82 -2.17
CA VAL A 192 -14.65 -16.10 -3.58
C VAL A 192 -13.85 -17.34 -3.93
#